data_AF-A0A1V0JGS1-F1
#
_entry.id   AF-A0A1V0JGS1-F1
#
_cell.length_a   1.000
_cell.length_b   1.000
_cell.length_c   1.000
_cell.angle_alpha   90.00
_cell.angle_beta   90.00
_cell.angle_gamma   90.00
#
_symmetry.space_group_name_H-M   'P 1'
#
loop_
_entity.id
_entity.type
_entity.pdbx_description
1 polymer ?
#
loop_
_entity_poly.entity_id
_entity_poly.type
_entity_poly.pdbx_seq_one_letter_code
_entity_poly.pdbx_strand_id
1 'polypeptide(L)'
;VLVRPGLAGCPSKSRVLKSLHDKGAIILPGLITDRENMEKILKGHEIDIVISAVGGGNVLDQVALVEAIKAVGTVKRFLPSEFGHDVVRADPVEPGLQMYEDKRVIRRLIEEYRIPYNYICCNSIASWPYYDNKHPADVLPPLDHFKIYGDGTVRG
;
A
#
# COMPACT_ATOMS: atom_id res chain seq x y z
N VAL A 1 3.37 -13.25 4.46
CA VAL A 1 3.41 -11.86 4.98
C VAL A 1 4.85 -11.44 5.11
N LEU A 2 5.25 -10.37 4.43
CA LEU A 2 6.62 -9.85 4.51
C LEU A 2 6.79 -9.04 5.80
N VAL A 3 7.88 -9.27 6.53
CA VAL A 3 8.20 -8.56 7.76
C VAL A 3 9.59 -7.92 7.66
N ARG A 4 9.67 -6.62 7.96
CA ARG A 4 10.95 -5.91 8.04
C ARG A 4 11.82 -6.51 9.17
N PRO A 5 13.08 -6.89 8.93
CA PRO A 5 13.98 -7.33 9.98
C PRO A 5 14.13 -6.28 11.10
N GLY A 6 14.34 -6.70 12.35
CA GLY A 6 14.56 -5.77 13.48
C GLY A 6 13.29 -5.19 14.10
N LEU A 7 12.11 -5.73 13.79
CA LEU A 7 10.81 -5.28 14.32
C LEU A 7 10.54 -5.59 15.80
N ALA A 8 11.53 -6.11 16.54
CA ALA A 8 11.38 -6.62 17.91
C ALA A 8 10.89 -5.59 18.95
N GLY A 9 10.87 -4.29 18.63
CA GLY A 9 10.51 -3.22 19.56
C GLY A 9 9.07 -2.69 19.52
N CYS A 10 8.18 -3.19 18.65
CA CYS A 10 6.84 -2.60 18.49
C CYS A 10 5.71 -3.55 18.92
N PRO A 11 5.12 -3.38 20.12
CA PRO A 11 4.11 -4.30 20.66
C PRO A 11 2.86 -4.45 19.81
N SER A 12 2.40 -3.37 19.14
CA SER A 12 1.25 -3.44 18.23
C SER A 12 1.54 -4.32 17.02
N LYS A 13 2.71 -4.16 16.40
CA LYS A 13 3.13 -4.97 15.24
C LYS A 13 3.33 -6.44 15.62
N SER A 14 3.95 -6.72 16.77
CA SER A 14 4.12 -8.10 17.24
C SER A 14 2.79 -8.80 17.48
N ARG A 15 1.79 -8.10 18.03
CA ARG A 15 0.42 -8.66 18.21
C ARG A 15 -0.24 -9.01 16.88
N VAL A 16 -0.15 -8.13 15.88
CA VAL A 16 -0.72 -8.37 14.55
C VAL A 16 -0.01 -9.54 13.86
N LEU A 17 1.33 -9.58 13.87
CA LEU A 17 2.10 -10.67 13.27
C LEU A 17 1.78 -12.01 13.93
N LYS A 18 1.70 -12.05 15.26
CA LYS A 18 1.27 -13.25 15.98
C LYS A 18 -0.14 -13.67 15.58
N SER A 19 -1.09 -12.74 15.54
CA SER A 19 -2.47 -13.07 15.14
C SER A 19 -2.56 -13.59 13.69
N LEU A 20 -1.74 -13.09 12.77
CA LEU A 20 -1.68 -13.59 11.39
C LEU A 20 -1.05 -14.99 11.33
N HIS A 21 0.05 -15.20 12.04
CA HIS A 21 0.71 -16.48 12.16
C HIS A 21 -0.21 -17.55 12.77
N ASP A 22 -0.93 -17.22 13.85
CA ASP A 22 -1.90 -18.11 14.51
C ASP A 22 -3.08 -18.48 13.58
N LYS A 23 -3.34 -17.67 12.55
CA LYS A 23 -4.31 -17.94 11.47
C LYS A 23 -3.69 -18.67 10.25
N GLY A 24 -2.44 -19.11 10.35
CA GLY A 24 -1.74 -19.87 9.32
C GLY A 24 -0.90 -19.05 8.33
N ALA A 25 -0.71 -17.74 8.56
CA ALA A 25 0.13 -16.94 7.69
C ALA A 25 1.62 -17.29 7.85
N ILE A 26 2.30 -17.57 6.75
CA ILE A 26 3.77 -17.71 6.73
C ILE A 26 4.40 -16.32 6.79
N ILE A 27 5.30 -16.13 7.76
CA ILE A 27 6.01 -14.87 7.99
C ILE A 27 7.40 -14.94 7.33
N LEU A 28 7.68 -14.02 6.43
CA LEU A 28 8.91 -13.99 5.63
C LEU A 28 9.70 -12.72 5.94
N PRO A 29 10.92 -12.80 6.49
CA PRO A 29 11.75 -11.63 6.74
C PRO A 29 12.29 -11.07 5.41
N GLY A 30 12.15 -9.76 5.21
CA GLY A 30 12.71 -9.09 4.04
C GLY A 30 12.30 -7.63 3.91
N LEU A 31 12.83 -6.97 2.88
CA LEU A 31 12.58 -5.57 2.55
C LEU A 31 12.25 -5.47 1.06
N ILE A 32 11.19 -4.74 0.72
CA ILE A 32 10.80 -4.56 -0.68
C ILE A 32 11.81 -3.75 -1.50
N THR A 33 12.68 -2.99 -0.82
CA THR A 33 13.79 -2.25 -1.40
C THR A 33 14.99 -3.14 -1.76
N ASP A 34 15.03 -4.37 -1.25
CA ASP A 34 16.09 -5.35 -1.55
C ASP A 34 15.60 -6.26 -2.67
N ARG A 35 15.95 -5.89 -3.90
CA ARG A 35 15.56 -6.61 -5.12
C ARG A 35 15.99 -8.08 -5.08
N GLU A 36 17.23 -8.37 -4.69
CA GLU A 36 17.75 -9.75 -4.69
C GLU A 36 17.04 -10.62 -3.66
N ASN A 37 16.76 -10.08 -2.47
CA ASN A 37 15.97 -10.77 -1.47
C ASN A 37 14.54 -11.03 -1.95
N MET A 38 13.91 -10.05 -2.61
CA MET A 38 12.57 -10.22 -3.17
C MET A 38 12.54 -11.28 -4.27
N GLU A 39 13.52 -11.32 -5.18
CA GLU A 39 13.61 -12.37 -6.19
C GLU A 39 13.72 -13.77 -5.57
N LYS A 40 14.55 -13.92 -4.53
CA LYS A 40 14.70 -15.18 -3.80
C LYS A 40 13.40 -15.60 -3.12
N ILE A 41 12.69 -14.65 -2.48
CA ILE A 41 11.43 -14.92 -1.80
C ILE A 41 10.33 -15.29 -2.80
N LEU A 42 10.18 -14.52 -3.89
CA LEU A 42 9.15 -14.76 -4.90
C LEU A 42 9.34 -16.14 -5.56
N LYS A 43 10.57 -16.51 -5.91
CA LYS A 43 10.90 -17.82 -6.49
C LYS A 43 10.78 -18.95 -5.46
N GLY A 44 11.42 -18.80 -4.30
CA GLY A 44 11.53 -19.86 -3.29
C GLY A 44 10.21 -20.23 -2.63
N HIS A 45 9.23 -19.32 -2.63
CA HIS A 45 7.88 -19.57 -2.13
C HIS A 45 6.83 -19.68 -3.23
N GLU A 46 7.24 -19.74 -4.50
CA GLU A 46 6.35 -19.89 -5.66
C GLU A 46 5.17 -18.90 -5.63
N ILE A 47 5.49 -17.63 -5.36
CA ILE A 47 4.47 -16.60 -5.13
C ILE A 47 3.75 -16.25 -6.44
N ASP A 48 2.46 -16.56 -6.50
CA ASP A 48 1.60 -16.25 -7.65
C ASP A 48 1.06 -14.81 -7.65
N ILE A 49 0.75 -14.26 -6.47
CA ILE A 49 0.10 -12.96 -6.31
C ILE A 49 0.85 -12.13 -5.29
N VAL A 50 1.15 -10.88 -5.65
CA VAL A 50 1.78 -9.90 -4.75
C VAL A 50 0.79 -8.76 -4.49
N ILE A 51 0.59 -8.44 -3.21
CA ILE A 51 -0.21 -7.30 -2.78
C ILE A 51 0.67 -6.40 -1.92
N SER A 52 0.90 -5.17 -2.37
CA SER A 52 1.66 -4.15 -1.65
C SER A 52 0.71 -3.17 -0.99
N ALA A 53 0.79 -3.02 0.34
CA ALA A 53 0.03 -2.06 1.12
C ALA A 53 0.96 -1.15 1.94
N VAL A 54 2.10 -0.76 1.35
CA VAL A 54 3.05 0.16 1.99
C VAL A 54 2.47 1.57 2.11
N GLY A 55 2.82 2.28 3.18
CA GLY A 55 2.31 3.62 3.44
C GLY A 55 2.73 4.65 2.39
N GLY A 56 2.02 5.78 2.33
CA GLY A 56 2.23 6.85 1.33
C GLY A 56 3.68 7.38 1.28
N GLY A 57 4.36 7.45 2.42
CA GLY A 57 5.78 7.87 2.48
C GLY A 57 6.79 6.84 1.95
N ASN A 58 6.34 5.66 1.54
CA ASN A 58 7.18 4.56 1.06
C ASN A 58 6.72 4.04 -0.31
N VAL A 59 5.98 4.83 -1.09
CA VAL A 59 5.46 4.40 -2.40
C VAL A 59 6.59 4.01 -3.36
N LEU A 60 7.67 4.80 -3.40
CA LEU A 60 8.83 4.57 -4.27
C LEU A 60 9.69 3.36 -3.85
N ASP A 61 9.56 2.87 -2.61
CA ASP A 61 10.22 1.62 -2.18
C ASP A 61 9.76 0.41 -3.02
N GLN A 62 8.63 0.55 -3.72
CA GLN A 62 8.09 -0.48 -4.62
C GLN A 62 8.86 -0.62 -5.94
N VAL A 63 9.76 0.30 -6.29
CA VAL A 63 10.56 0.21 -7.54
C VAL A 63 11.33 -1.10 -7.58
N ALA A 64 12.11 -1.41 -6.53
CA ALA A 64 12.88 -2.65 -6.45
C ALA A 64 12.00 -3.90 -6.42
N LEU A 65 10.80 -3.82 -5.84
CA LEU A 65 9.82 -4.91 -5.86
C LEU A 65 9.28 -5.16 -7.27
N VAL A 66 8.97 -4.10 -8.02
CA VAL A 66 8.51 -4.19 -9.42
C VAL A 66 9.59 -4.80 -10.31
N GLU A 67 10.85 -4.39 -10.12
CA GLU A 67 12.00 -4.99 -10.80
C GLU A 67 12.18 -6.47 -10.45
N ALA A 68 12.03 -6.85 -9.17
CA ALA A 68 12.09 -8.25 -8.75
C ALA A 68 10.95 -9.08 -9.38
N ILE A 69 9.72 -8.56 -9.39
CA ILE A 69 8.56 -9.23 -10.01
C ILE A 69 8.82 -9.47 -11.51
N LYS A 70 9.35 -8.48 -12.22
CA LYS A 70 9.77 -8.62 -13.61
C LYS A 70 10.82 -9.71 -13.77
N ALA A 71 11.86 -9.71 -12.93
CA ALA A 71 12.99 -10.63 -13.02
C ALA A 71 12.59 -12.10 -12.75
N VAL A 72 11.63 -12.35 -11.87
CA VAL A 72 11.15 -13.71 -11.61
C VAL A 72 10.18 -14.21 -12.68
N GLY A 73 9.36 -13.32 -13.26
CA GLY A 73 8.46 -13.63 -14.38
C GLY A 73 7.32 -14.62 -14.08
N THR A 74 7.20 -15.12 -12.84
CA THR A 74 6.20 -16.13 -12.43
C THR A 74 4.95 -15.53 -11.77
N VAL A 75 4.97 -14.25 -11.39
CA VAL A 75 3.86 -13.60 -10.70
C VAL A 75 2.70 -13.39 -11.68
N LYS A 76 1.55 -13.99 -11.35
CA LYS A 76 0.31 -13.95 -12.13
C LYS A 76 -0.49 -12.68 -11.88
N ARG A 77 -0.30 -12.01 -10.75
CA ARG A 77 -0.91 -10.70 -10.48
C ARG A 77 -0.16 -9.86 -9.44
N PHE A 78 -0.04 -8.57 -9.73
CA PHE A 78 0.44 -7.56 -8.79
C PHE A 78 -0.62 -6.50 -8.47
N LEU A 79 -0.82 -6.22 -7.18
CA LEU A 79 -1.62 -5.11 -6.69
C LEU A 79 -0.66 -4.14 -5.97
N PRO A 80 -0.27 -3.01 -6.58
CA PRO A 80 0.57 -2.02 -5.93
C PRO A 80 -0.20 -1.25 -4.84
N SER A 81 0.53 -0.47 -4.03
CA SER A 81 -0.07 0.36 -2.99
C SER A 81 -0.85 1.53 -3.58
N GLU A 82 -2.15 1.30 -3.79
CA GLU A 82 -3.09 2.23 -4.44
C GLU A 82 -4.14 2.72 -3.44
N PHE A 83 -5.06 1.83 -3.06
CA PHE A 83 -6.04 1.93 -1.97
C PHE A 83 -6.55 3.35 -1.63
N GLY A 84 -7.02 4.06 -2.65
CA GLY A 84 -7.55 5.41 -2.53
C GLY A 84 -8.24 5.85 -3.81
N HIS A 85 -7.94 7.07 -4.28
CA HIS A 85 -8.48 7.58 -5.54
C HIS A 85 -7.72 7.03 -6.76
N ASP A 86 -8.32 7.16 -7.95
CA ASP A 86 -7.60 6.94 -9.20
C ASP A 86 -6.60 8.09 -9.45
N VAL A 87 -5.32 7.81 -9.26
CA VAL A 87 -4.24 8.81 -9.37
C VAL A 87 -4.08 9.36 -10.77
N VAL A 88 -4.60 8.72 -11.82
CA VAL A 88 -4.52 9.25 -13.20
C VAL A 88 -5.60 10.30 -13.47
N ARG A 89 -6.76 10.18 -12.81
CA ARG A 89 -7.92 11.06 -13.04
C ARG A 89 -7.95 12.25 -12.08
N ALA A 90 -7.47 12.06 -10.86
CA ALA A 90 -7.52 13.08 -9.83
C ALA A 90 -6.28 13.98 -9.87
N ASP A 91 -6.49 15.27 -9.59
CA ASP A 91 -5.48 16.32 -9.61
C ASP A 91 -5.52 17.12 -8.29
N PRO A 92 -4.96 16.57 -7.20
CA PRO A 92 -4.95 17.23 -5.89
C PRO A 92 -3.90 18.35 -5.84
N VAL A 93 -4.01 19.21 -4.83
CA VAL A 93 -2.97 20.20 -4.51
C VAL A 93 -1.80 19.58 -3.75
N GLU A 94 -0.67 20.28 -3.70
CA GLU A 94 0.45 19.89 -2.84
C GLU A 94 0.10 19.96 -1.34
N PRO A 95 0.68 19.07 -0.50
CA PRO A 95 1.67 18.03 -0.81
C PRO A 95 1.06 16.71 -1.34
N GLY A 96 -0.26 16.65 -1.55
CA GLY A 96 -0.95 15.43 -2.00
C GLY A 96 -0.59 15.02 -3.42
N LEU A 97 -0.29 15.99 -4.29
CA LEU A 97 0.12 15.75 -5.68
C LEU A 97 1.40 14.92 -5.76
N GLN A 98 2.42 15.21 -4.94
CA GLN A 98 3.65 14.43 -4.93
C GLN A 98 3.42 12.93 -4.70
N MET A 99 2.53 12.57 -3.75
CA MET A 99 2.21 11.15 -3.51
C MET A 99 1.53 10.50 -4.72
N TYR A 100 0.74 11.25 -5.49
CA TYR A 100 0.10 10.75 -6.71
C TYR A 100 1.12 10.58 -7.83
N GLU A 101 2.07 11.50 -7.98
CA GLU A 101 3.18 11.36 -8.92
C GLU A 101 4.02 10.12 -8.63
N ASP A 102 4.34 9.86 -7.36
CA ASP A 102 5.07 8.66 -6.96
C ASP A 102 4.30 7.39 -7.35
N LYS A 103 2.97 7.36 -7.15
CA LYS A 103 2.13 6.24 -7.60
C LYS A 103 2.10 6.12 -9.13
N ARG A 104 2.02 7.25 -9.86
CA ARG A 104 2.07 7.28 -11.33
C ARG A 104 3.39 6.71 -11.85
N VAL A 105 4.53 6.97 -11.18
CA VAL A 105 5.82 6.34 -11.50
C VAL A 105 5.74 4.82 -11.38
N ILE A 106 5.17 4.30 -10.29
CA ILE A 106 5.01 2.86 -10.09
C ILE A 106 4.09 2.25 -11.16
N ARG A 107 2.96 2.90 -11.50
CA ARG A 107 2.07 2.43 -12.58
C ARG A 107 2.80 2.33 -13.92
N ARG A 108 3.54 3.38 -14.31
CA ARG A 108 4.34 3.39 -15.55
C ARG A 108 5.33 2.23 -15.61
N LEU A 109 6.05 1.95 -14.52
CA LEU A 109 7.00 0.82 -14.47
C LEU A 109 6.31 -0.54 -14.61
N ILE A 110 5.17 -0.73 -13.94
CA ILE A 110 4.38 -1.97 -14.04
C ILE A 110 3.94 -2.22 -15.49
N GLU A 111 3.43 -1.18 -16.15
CA GLU A 111 2.95 -1.22 -17.53
C GLU A 111 4.09 -1.47 -18.53
N GLU A 112 5.21 -0.75 -18.38
CA GLU A 112 6.41 -0.93 -19.21
C GLU A 112 6.95 -2.36 -19.12
N TYR A 113 6.93 -2.95 -17.92
CA TYR A 113 7.39 -4.32 -17.68
C TYR A 113 6.34 -5.38 -18.02
N ARG A 114 5.14 -4.97 -18.46
CA ARG A 114 4.02 -5.85 -18.81
C ARG A 114 3.66 -6.84 -17.69
N ILE A 115 3.80 -6.39 -16.43
CA ILE A 115 3.41 -7.19 -15.26
C ILE A 115 1.88 -7.22 -15.18
N PRO A 116 1.22 -8.38 -15.04
CA PRO A 116 -0.23 -8.42 -14.85
C PRO A 116 -0.64 -7.72 -13.56
N TYR A 117 -1.55 -6.74 -13.60
CA TYR A 117 -1.86 -5.89 -12.45
C TYR A 117 -3.36 -5.67 -12.17
N ASN A 118 -3.68 -5.17 -10.97
CA ASN A 118 -4.96 -4.47 -10.67
C ASN A 118 -4.67 -3.25 -9.80
N TYR A 119 -5.19 -2.09 -10.20
CA TYR A 119 -5.19 -0.90 -9.37
C TYR A 119 -6.50 -0.84 -8.59
N ILE A 120 -6.42 -0.82 -7.26
CA ILE A 120 -7.58 -0.79 -6.38
C ILE A 120 -7.85 0.66 -5.98
N CYS A 121 -8.78 1.30 -6.67
CA CYS A 121 -9.27 2.64 -6.35
C CYS A 121 -10.48 2.55 -5.40
N CYS A 122 -10.24 2.27 -4.11
CA CYS A 122 -11.29 2.00 -3.13
C CYS A 122 -11.87 3.25 -2.43
N ASN A 123 -11.51 4.45 -2.89
CA ASN A 123 -11.97 5.73 -2.31
C ASN A 123 -11.65 5.83 -0.81
N SER A 124 -12.56 6.40 -0.02
CA SER A 124 -12.39 6.63 1.40
C SER A 124 -12.77 5.42 2.23
N ILE A 125 -11.94 5.10 3.24
CA ILE A 125 -12.32 4.16 4.30
C ILE A 125 -13.50 4.73 5.10
N ALA A 126 -14.35 3.85 5.63
CA ALA A 126 -15.54 4.21 6.39
C ALA A 126 -15.21 4.75 7.80
N SER A 127 -14.68 5.97 7.86
CA SER A 127 -14.41 6.73 9.08
C SER A 127 -14.88 8.19 8.93
N TRP A 128 -14.86 8.94 10.03
CA TRP A 128 -15.09 10.38 9.95
C TRP A 128 -13.91 11.08 9.25
N PRO A 129 -14.13 11.91 8.22
CA PRO A 129 -13.05 12.49 7.42
C PRO A 129 -12.49 13.74 8.10
N TYR A 130 -11.61 13.57 9.10
CA TYR A 130 -10.87 14.69 9.68
C TYR A 130 -9.84 15.26 8.68
N TYR A 131 -9.55 16.56 8.77
CA TYR A 131 -8.63 17.26 7.86
C TYR A 131 -7.14 17.07 8.22
N ASP A 132 -6.85 16.55 9.41
CA ASP A 132 -5.52 16.56 10.03
C ASP A 132 -4.66 15.33 9.68
N ASN A 133 -5.07 14.55 8.67
CA ASN A 133 -4.44 13.29 8.25
C ASN A 133 -4.28 12.27 9.39
N LYS A 134 -5.06 12.38 10.47
CA LYS A 134 -5.03 11.39 11.53
C LYS A 134 -5.61 10.08 11.04
N HIS A 135 -4.99 8.97 11.43
CA HIS A 135 -5.36 7.67 10.90
C HIS A 135 -6.84 7.35 11.26
N PRO A 136 -7.67 6.95 10.28
CA PRO A 136 -9.09 6.61 10.44
C PRO A 136 -9.44 5.71 11.63
N ALA A 137 -8.56 4.77 11.98
CA ALA A 137 -8.77 3.85 13.10
C ALA A 137 -8.53 4.48 14.49
N ASP A 138 -7.94 5.67 14.54
CA ASP A 138 -7.50 6.31 15.80
C ASP A 138 -8.45 7.42 16.26
N VAL A 139 -9.53 7.69 15.53
CA VAL A 139 -10.46 8.79 15.82
C VAL A 139 -11.90 8.35 15.62
N LEU A 140 -12.74 8.63 16.61
CA LEU A 140 -14.20 8.46 16.53
C LEU A 140 -14.84 9.72 15.92
N PRO A 141 -16.03 9.63 15.31
CA PRO A 141 -16.79 10.81 14.89
C PRO A 141 -16.99 11.82 16.04
N PRO A 142 -17.09 13.14 15.74
CA PRO A 142 -17.29 14.16 16.76
C PRO A 142 -18.66 14.01 17.41
N LEU A 143 -18.75 14.26 18.72
CA LEU A 143 -19.97 14.14 19.51
C LEU A 143 -20.63 15.50 19.82
N ASP A 144 -19.93 16.60 19.52
CA ASP A 144 -20.30 17.96 19.88
C ASP A 144 -20.83 18.74 18.68
N HIS A 145 -20.06 18.83 17.59
CA HIS A 145 -20.46 19.52 16.37
C HIS A 145 -19.87 18.89 15.11
N PHE A 146 -20.57 19.03 13.99
CA PHE A 146 -20.07 18.58 12.69
C PHE A 146 -19.38 19.70 11.93
N LYS A 147 -18.16 19.42 11.45
CA LYS A 147 -17.45 20.29 10.50
C LYS A 147 -17.78 19.83 9.09
N ILE A 148 -18.47 20.68 8.34
CA ILE A 148 -18.85 20.42 6.95
C ILE A 148 -17.86 21.12 6.03
N TYR A 149 -17.27 20.38 5.09
CA TYR A 149 -16.36 20.95 4.09
C TYR A 149 -17.15 21.56 2.93
N GLY A 150 -16.88 22.83 2.61
CA GLY A 150 -17.63 23.56 1.59
C GLY A 150 -19.11 23.69 1.96
N ASP A 151 -20.00 23.39 1.01
CA ASP A 151 -21.46 23.39 1.21
C ASP A 151 -22.04 22.00 1.56
N GLY A 152 -21.20 20.95 1.61
CA GLY A 152 -21.63 19.59 1.93
C GLY A 152 -22.41 18.88 0.81
N THR A 153 -22.35 19.36 -0.43
CA THR A 153 -23.14 18.79 -1.54
C THR A 153 -22.34 18.00 -2.59
N VAL A 154 -21.02 17.92 -2.43
CA VAL A 154 -20.12 17.19 -3.35
C VAL A 154 -20.47 15.70 -3.39
N ARG A 155 -20.57 15.14 -4.60
CA ARG A 155 -20.87 13.73 -4.86
C ARG A 155 -19.71 13.09 -5.63
N GLY A 156 -19.41 11.84 -5.31
CA GLY A 156 -18.36 11.02 -5.94
C GLY A 156 -18.86 10.21 -7.14
#